data_AF-A0A0M9A3P9-F1
#
_entry.id   AF-A0A0M9A3P9-F1
#
_cell.length_a   1.000
_cell.length_b   1.000
_cell.length_c   1.000
_cell.angle_alpha   90.00
_cell.angle_beta   90.00
_cell.angle_gamma   90.00
#
_symmetry.space_group_name_H-M   'P 1'
#
loop_
_entity.id
_entity.type
_entity.pdbx_description
1 polymer ?
#
loop_
_entity_poly.entity_id
_entity_poly.type
_entity_poly.pdbx_seq_one_letter_code
_entity_poly.pdbx_strand_id
1 'polypeptide(L)'
;MLHCFKKGNSAKDTAEEIFTVYGSGTTTIRTVGNFDMKDEDRSGRPATTDTDIIKTVLTENSRYSVREIVDATNIPKTTVHKHRYEVWVPHLFIRTETGLTNRVSTCDLLLQRHERDPFLKRLVTGDETWILYQNVHRKRTWSKENRPSTIWWDWKGVKSKLKQFWKEGIMRLPERWKKVIEQNGSYIT
;
A
#
# COMPACT_ATOMS: atom_id res chain seq x y z
N MET A 1 -22.32 13.73 22.89
CA MET A 1 -21.89 13.12 24.17
C MET A 1 -20.73 13.92 24.80
N LEU A 2 -19.56 14.03 24.15
CA LEU A 2 -18.42 14.83 24.68
C LEU A 2 -18.77 16.30 24.99
N HIS A 3 -19.61 16.93 24.17
CA HIS A 3 -20.08 18.31 24.39
C HIS A 3 -20.90 18.47 25.68
N CYS A 4 -21.86 17.58 25.96
CA CYS A 4 -22.68 17.63 27.18
C CYS A 4 -21.85 17.31 28.42
N PHE A 5 -20.87 16.40 28.30
CA PHE A 5 -19.89 16.15 29.35
C PHE A 5 -19.06 17.40 29.69
N LYS A 6 -18.57 18.14 28.68
CA LYS A 6 -17.85 19.40 28.89
C LYS A 6 -18.71 20.50 29.53
N LYS A 7 -20.04 20.43 29.39
CA LYS A 7 -21.00 21.32 30.08
C LYS A 7 -21.27 20.91 31.54
N GLY A 8 -20.79 19.75 31.99
CA GLY A 8 -21.01 19.23 33.34
C GLY A 8 -22.27 18.39 33.51
N ASN A 9 -22.95 18.01 32.42
CA ASN A 9 -24.17 17.20 32.48
C ASN A 9 -23.84 15.75 32.86
N SER A 10 -24.72 15.11 33.65
CA SER A 10 -24.59 13.68 33.94
C SER A 10 -24.79 12.85 32.68
N ALA A 11 -24.26 11.63 32.68
CA ALA A 11 -24.48 10.66 31.60
C ALA A 11 -25.96 10.32 31.42
N LYS A 12 -26.74 10.36 32.52
CA LYS A 12 -28.20 10.17 32.50
C LYS A 12 -28.89 11.33 31.77
N ASP A 13 -28.59 12.56 32.16
CA ASP A 13 -29.18 13.77 31.57
C ASP A 13 -28.81 13.89 30.08
N THR A 14 -27.57 13.53 29.73
CA THR A 14 -27.10 13.51 28.34
C THR A 14 -27.82 12.44 27.51
N ALA A 15 -28.10 11.25 28.07
CA ALA A 15 -28.87 10.22 27.38
C ALA A 15 -30.32 10.66 27.13
N GLU A 16 -30.93 11.33 28.11
CA GLU A 16 -32.29 11.86 28.04
C GLU A 16 -32.42 13.03 27.04
N GLU A 17 -31.43 13.93 27.01
CA GLU A 17 -31.32 14.99 26.00
C GLU A 17 -31.22 14.40 24.58
N ILE A 18 -30.41 13.34 24.40
CA ILE A 18 -30.29 12.65 23.11
C ILE A 18 -31.61 11.97 22.72
N PHE A 19 -32.29 11.31 23.65
CA PHE A 19 -33.61 10.72 23.38
C PHE A 19 -34.66 11.77 23.00
N THR A 20 -34.59 12.95 23.61
CA THR A 20 -35.51 14.06 23.30
C THR A 20 -35.29 14.59 21.88
N VAL A 21 -34.03 14.71 21.44
CA VAL A 21 -33.69 15.26 20.11
C VAL A 21 -33.84 14.23 18.99
N TYR A 22 -33.46 12.96 19.23
CA TYR A 22 -33.34 11.94 18.18
C TYR A 22 -34.31 10.76 18.31
N GLY A 23 -35.08 10.69 19.40
CA GLY A 23 -36.05 9.62 19.66
C GLY A 23 -35.56 8.56 20.65
N SER A 24 -36.53 7.87 21.28
CA SER A 24 -36.29 6.80 22.25
C SER A 24 -35.55 5.62 21.62
N GLY A 25 -34.49 5.12 22.27
CA GLY A 25 -33.73 3.93 21.86
C GLY A 25 -32.43 4.18 21.08
N THR A 26 -32.08 5.44 20.82
CA THR A 26 -30.90 5.81 19.99
C THR A 26 -29.55 5.48 20.65
N THR A 27 -29.48 5.54 21.98
CA THR A 27 -28.22 5.37 22.74
C THR A 27 -28.53 4.73 24.10
N THR A 28 -27.56 4.06 24.73
CA THR A 28 -27.68 3.55 26.11
C THR A 28 -26.79 4.34 27.06
N ILE A 29 -27.11 4.41 28.37
CA ILE A 29 -26.28 5.12 29.35
C ILE A 29 -24.81 4.62 29.32
N ARG A 30 -24.59 3.33 29.02
CA ARG A 30 -23.25 2.74 28.87
C ARG A 30 -22.47 3.28 27.68
N THR A 31 -23.16 3.64 26.58
CA THR A 31 -22.52 4.24 25.40
C THR A 31 -22.22 5.74 25.61
N VAL A 32 -22.94 6.42 26.51
CA VAL A 32 -22.67 7.83 26.86
C VAL A 32 -21.37 8.02 27.65
N GLY A 33 -20.91 6.98 28.34
CA GLY A 33 -19.65 6.99 29.09
C GLY A 33 -18.39 6.77 28.25
N ASN A 34 -18.50 6.35 26.99
CA ASN A 34 -17.34 6.18 26.11
C ASN A 34 -17.17 7.43 25.22
N PHE A 35 -16.03 8.11 25.36
CA PHE A 35 -15.70 9.32 24.60
C PHE A 35 -14.76 9.04 23.43
N ASP A 36 -14.25 7.82 23.29
CA ASP A 36 -13.49 7.45 22.10
C ASP A 36 -14.46 7.30 20.92
N MET A 37 -14.16 8.04 19.85
CA MET A 37 -14.94 8.00 18.62
C MET A 37 -14.49 6.87 17.70
N LYS A 38 -13.35 6.24 17.99
CA LYS A 38 -12.84 5.14 17.19
C LYS A 38 -13.47 3.82 17.64
N ASP A 39 -13.86 3.02 16.66
CA ASP A 39 -14.15 1.61 16.88
C ASP A 39 -12.88 0.92 17.40
N GLU A 40 -13.03 0.11 18.44
CA GLU A 40 -11.97 -0.83 18.85
C GLU A 40 -11.76 -1.89 17.76
N ASP A 41 -10.57 -2.49 17.75
CA ASP A 41 -10.24 -3.56 16.83
C ASP A 41 -11.22 -4.72 17.02
N ARG A 42 -12.10 -4.89 16.04
CA ARG A 42 -13.08 -5.98 16.03
C ARG A 42 -12.33 -7.28 15.72
N SER A 43 -12.66 -8.36 16.41
CA SER A 43 -12.22 -9.70 16.05
C SER A 43 -12.80 -10.08 14.68
N GLY A 44 -12.04 -9.77 13.63
CA GLY A 44 -12.38 -10.09 12.26
C GLY A 44 -12.40 -11.60 12.01
N ARG A 45 -12.84 -11.99 10.80
CA ARG A 45 -12.76 -13.38 10.34
C ARG A 45 -11.29 -13.83 10.36
N PRO A 46 -10.97 -15.01 10.95
CA PRO A 46 -9.60 -15.47 11.04
C PRO A 46 -8.96 -15.58 9.65
N ALA A 47 -7.70 -15.14 9.55
CA ALA A 47 -6.90 -15.25 8.33
C ALA A 47 -6.79 -16.73 7.95
N THR A 48 -7.26 -17.06 6.75
CA THR A 48 -7.26 -18.44 6.28
C THR A 48 -5.83 -18.83 5.89
N THR A 49 -5.34 -19.94 6.44
CA THR A 49 -4.00 -20.54 6.22
C THR A 49 -3.56 -20.58 4.75
N ASP A 50 -4.54 -20.62 3.83
CA ASP A 50 -4.38 -20.59 2.38
C ASP A 50 -3.53 -19.42 1.84
N THR A 51 -3.47 -18.28 2.55
CA THR A 51 -2.71 -17.11 2.07
C THR A 51 -1.22 -17.35 2.02
N ASP A 52 -0.69 -18.10 2.99
CA ASP A 52 0.75 -18.34 3.08
C ASP A 52 1.18 -19.37 2.03
N ILE A 53 0.32 -20.34 1.72
CA ILE A 53 0.51 -21.30 0.62
C ILE A 53 0.52 -20.59 -0.75
N ILE A 54 -0.36 -19.60 -0.97
CA ILE A 54 -0.33 -18.81 -2.21
C ILE A 54 0.97 -18.00 -2.29
N LYS A 55 1.40 -17.40 -1.17
CA LYS A 55 2.66 -16.63 -1.11
C LYS A 55 3.85 -17.53 -1.40
N THR A 56 3.94 -18.73 -0.84
CA THR A 56 5.06 -19.66 -1.11
C THR A 56 5.14 -20.02 -2.59
N VAL A 57 4.02 -20.41 -3.22
CA VAL A 57 4.00 -20.74 -4.66
C VAL A 57 4.38 -19.55 -5.54
N LEU A 58 3.91 -18.34 -5.22
CA LEU A 58 4.28 -17.12 -5.94
C LEU A 58 5.75 -16.73 -5.71
N THR A 59 6.31 -17.04 -4.54
CA THR A 59 7.74 -16.88 -4.29
C THR A 59 8.54 -17.92 -5.05
N GLU A 60 8.10 -19.15 -5.24
CA GLU A 60 8.87 -20.11 -6.05
C GLU A 60 8.88 -19.68 -7.52
N ASN A 61 7.73 -19.34 -8.09
CA ASN A 61 7.64 -18.85 -9.47
C ASN A 61 6.44 -17.91 -9.66
N SER A 62 6.74 -16.61 -9.75
CA SER A 62 5.73 -15.55 -9.93
C SER A 62 4.99 -15.61 -11.28
N ARG A 63 5.48 -16.41 -12.25
CA ARG A 63 4.86 -16.52 -13.57
C ARG A 63 3.68 -17.48 -13.64
N TYR A 64 3.42 -18.27 -12.60
CA TYR A 64 2.28 -19.16 -12.62
C TYR A 64 0.98 -18.40 -12.89
N SER A 65 0.19 -18.93 -13.81
CA SER A 65 -1.17 -18.49 -14.05
C SER A 65 -2.05 -18.82 -12.84
N VAL A 66 -3.16 -18.10 -12.70
CA VAL A 66 -4.10 -18.39 -11.61
C VAL A 66 -4.61 -19.83 -11.68
N ARG A 67 -4.74 -20.41 -12.89
CA ARG A 67 -5.16 -21.81 -13.06
C ARG A 67 -4.11 -22.78 -12.51
N GLU A 68 -2.84 -22.60 -12.88
CA GLU A 68 -1.76 -23.47 -12.39
C GLU A 68 -1.61 -23.41 -10.86
N ILE A 69 -1.83 -22.25 -10.24
CA ILE A 69 -1.82 -22.13 -8.77
C ILE A 69 -3.01 -22.87 -8.15
N VAL A 70 -4.21 -22.74 -8.74
CA VAL A 70 -5.40 -23.46 -8.27
C VAL A 70 -5.18 -24.97 -8.38
N ASP A 71 -4.65 -25.44 -9.50
CA ASP A 71 -4.39 -26.86 -9.74
C ASP A 71 -3.33 -27.41 -8.77
N ALA A 72 -2.31 -26.61 -8.43
CA ALA A 72 -1.24 -27.01 -7.52
C ALA A 72 -1.64 -26.96 -6.03
N THR A 73 -2.48 -26.00 -5.63
CA THR A 73 -2.81 -25.75 -4.21
C THR A 73 -4.20 -26.22 -3.82
N ASN A 74 -5.05 -26.55 -4.78
CA ASN A 74 -6.48 -26.81 -4.63
C ASN A 74 -7.25 -25.66 -3.95
N ILE A 75 -6.69 -24.43 -3.97
CA ILE A 75 -7.32 -23.24 -3.40
C ILE A 75 -8.28 -22.65 -4.45
N PRO A 76 -9.49 -22.24 -4.05
CA PRO A 76 -10.44 -21.65 -4.99
C PRO A 76 -9.86 -20.41 -5.71
N LYS A 77 -10.13 -20.35 -7.01
CA LYS A 77 -9.67 -19.30 -7.93
C LYS A 77 -9.92 -17.87 -7.42
N THR A 78 -11.03 -17.63 -6.73
CA THR A 78 -11.40 -16.32 -6.16
C THR A 78 -10.39 -15.87 -5.10
N THR A 79 -9.99 -16.78 -4.22
CA THR A 79 -8.98 -16.55 -3.18
C THR A 79 -7.61 -16.34 -3.81
N VAL A 80 -7.20 -17.15 -4.79
CA VAL A 80 -5.94 -16.96 -5.51
C VAL A 80 -5.88 -15.61 -6.22
N HIS A 81 -6.97 -15.22 -6.90
CA HIS A 81 -7.04 -13.92 -7.56
C HIS A 81 -6.86 -12.77 -6.58
N LYS A 82 -7.51 -12.81 -5.41
CA LYS A 82 -7.41 -11.75 -4.40
C LYS A 82 -5.98 -11.56 -3.92
N HIS A 83 -5.32 -12.65 -3.52
CA HIS A 83 -3.98 -12.59 -2.91
C HIS A 83 -2.85 -12.39 -3.92
N ARG A 84 -3.04 -12.76 -5.20
CA ARG A 84 -2.01 -12.56 -6.23
C ARG A 84 -1.75 -11.08 -6.54
N TYR A 85 -2.75 -10.20 -6.43
CA TYR A 85 -2.56 -8.76 -6.67
C TYR A 85 -1.86 -8.04 -5.52
N GLU A 86 -1.87 -8.61 -4.33
CA GLU A 86 -1.18 -8.06 -3.15
C GLU A 86 0.34 -8.29 -3.24
N VAL A 87 0.78 -9.30 -4.00
CA VAL A 87 2.18 -9.72 -4.13
C VAL A 87 2.75 -9.28 -5.48
N TRP A 88 2.92 -7.97 -5.67
CA TRP A 88 3.68 -7.46 -6.83
C TRP A 88 5.17 -7.39 -6.48
N VAL A 89 5.96 -8.35 -6.96
CA VAL A 89 7.39 -8.46 -6.64
C VAL A 89 8.23 -8.16 -7.89
N PRO A 90 9.07 -7.10 -7.87
CA PRO A 90 10.01 -6.83 -8.96
C PRO A 90 11.07 -7.94 -9.14
N HIS A 91 11.41 -8.18 -10.42
CA HIS A 91 12.43 -9.07 -11.02
C HIS A 91 13.10 -10.19 -10.19
N LEU A 92 13.03 -11.41 -10.75
CA LEU A 92 13.66 -12.66 -10.28
C LEU A 92 15.16 -12.54 -9.93
N PHE A 93 15.92 -11.71 -10.66
CA PHE A 93 17.38 -11.53 -10.46
C PHE A 93 17.76 -10.90 -9.11
N ILE A 94 16.82 -10.20 -8.46
CA ILE A 94 17.07 -9.53 -7.17
C ILE A 94 16.66 -10.41 -5.99
N ARG A 95 16.07 -11.59 -6.25
CA ARG A 95 15.79 -12.63 -5.25
C ARG A 95 16.88 -13.67 -5.09
N THR A 96 17.94 -13.63 -5.88
CA THR A 96 19.13 -14.46 -5.63
C THR A 96 19.81 -13.99 -4.34
N GLU A 97 20.27 -14.93 -3.51
CA GLU A 97 20.93 -14.64 -2.22
C GLU A 97 22.12 -13.68 -2.37
N THR A 98 22.84 -13.79 -3.48
CA THR A 98 23.93 -12.88 -3.87
C THR A 98 23.43 -11.46 -4.16
N GLY A 99 22.29 -11.32 -4.85
CA GLY A 99 21.68 -10.04 -5.17
C GLY A 99 21.20 -9.30 -3.91
N LEU A 100 20.56 -10.02 -2.98
CA LEU A 100 20.11 -9.47 -1.70
C LEU A 100 21.29 -9.04 -0.83
N THR A 101 22.31 -9.89 -0.70
CA THR A 101 23.51 -9.59 0.09
C THR A 101 24.23 -8.36 -0.45
N ASN A 102 24.38 -8.24 -1.78
CA ASN A 102 24.99 -7.07 -2.41
C ASN A 102 24.17 -5.79 -2.18
N ARG A 103 22.84 -5.88 -2.16
CA ARG A 103 21.98 -4.72 -1.85
C ARG A 103 22.14 -4.28 -0.41
N VAL A 104 22.14 -5.21 0.54
CA VAL A 104 22.34 -4.90 1.97
C VAL A 104 23.70 -4.27 2.20
N SER A 105 24.78 -4.89 1.69
CA SER A 105 26.13 -4.38 1.87
C SER A 105 26.31 -2.98 1.25
N THR A 106 25.76 -2.75 0.05
CA THR A 106 25.80 -1.43 -0.58
C THR A 106 25.02 -0.39 0.22
N CYS A 107 23.81 -0.72 0.71
CA CYS A 107 23.01 0.19 1.50
C CYS A 107 23.69 0.55 2.83
N ASP A 108 24.31 -0.41 3.49
CA ASP A 108 25.05 -0.21 4.75
C ASP A 108 26.26 0.72 4.54
N LEU A 109 27.06 0.49 3.50
CA LEU A 109 28.18 1.37 3.14
C LEU A 109 27.73 2.80 2.82
N LEU A 110 26.62 2.96 2.10
CA LEU A 110 26.06 4.28 1.78
C LEU A 110 25.53 5.00 3.02
N LEU A 111 24.89 4.27 3.94
CA LEU A 111 24.37 4.82 5.19
C LEU A 111 25.52 5.26 6.11
N GLN A 112 26.51 4.41 6.34
CA GLN A 112 27.70 4.75 7.14
C GLN A 112 28.44 5.95 6.56
N ARG A 113 28.56 6.04 5.23
CA ARG A 113 29.15 7.21 4.57
C ARG A 113 28.33 8.47 4.82
N HIS A 114 26.99 8.37 4.73
CA HIS A 114 26.10 9.52 4.94
C HIS A 114 26.15 10.04 6.38
N GLU A 115 26.28 9.15 7.36
CA GLU A 115 26.45 9.52 8.78
C GLU A 115 27.78 10.23 9.04
N ARG A 116 28.86 9.84 8.34
CA ARG A 116 30.18 10.48 8.46
C ARG A 116 30.28 11.82 7.73
N ASP A 117 29.81 11.87 6.48
CA ASP A 117 29.79 13.08 5.64
C ASP A 117 28.52 13.11 4.76
N PRO A 118 27.53 13.97 5.08
CA PRO A 118 26.30 14.08 4.32
C PRO A 118 26.50 14.53 2.85
N PHE A 119 26.53 13.58 1.93
CA PHE A 119 26.82 13.84 0.51
C PHE A 119 25.58 14.04 -0.40
N LEU A 120 24.35 13.82 0.10
CA LEU A 120 23.13 13.84 -0.73
C LEU A 120 22.89 15.18 -1.45
N LYS A 121 23.31 16.30 -0.86
CA LYS A 121 23.20 17.63 -1.50
C LYS A 121 24.11 17.79 -2.72
N ARG A 122 25.15 16.98 -2.83
CA ARG A 122 26.11 16.95 -3.94
C ARG A 122 25.82 15.81 -4.94
N LEU A 123 24.83 14.97 -4.66
CA LEU A 123 24.50 13.82 -5.48
C LEU A 123 23.83 14.27 -6.79
N VAL A 124 24.39 13.84 -7.91
CA VAL A 124 23.81 14.01 -9.25
C VAL A 124 23.42 12.63 -9.76
N THR A 125 22.16 12.44 -10.14
CA THR A 125 21.63 11.17 -10.65
C THR A 125 20.92 11.42 -11.97
N GLY A 126 21.08 10.51 -12.92
CA GLY A 126 20.33 10.49 -14.17
C GLY A 126 19.83 9.07 -14.43
N ASP A 127 18.66 8.96 -15.06
CA ASP A 127 18.11 7.71 -15.57
C ASP A 127 17.50 7.96 -16.93
N GLU A 128 17.52 6.95 -17.81
CA GLU A 128 17.01 7.04 -19.16
C GLU A 128 15.64 6.39 -19.23
N THR A 129 14.63 7.20 -19.59
CA THR A 129 13.30 6.68 -19.87
C THR A 129 12.99 6.91 -21.35
N TRP A 130 12.64 5.83 -22.04
CA TRP A 130 12.18 5.90 -23.43
C TRP A 130 10.89 6.72 -23.52
N ILE A 131 10.94 7.83 -24.26
CA ILE A 131 9.75 8.62 -24.62
C ILE A 131 9.32 8.19 -26.01
N LEU A 132 8.24 7.42 -26.09
CA LEU A 132 7.64 7.02 -27.35
C LEU A 132 6.93 8.22 -28.00
N TYR A 133 7.24 8.50 -29.27
CA TYR A 133 6.62 9.58 -30.05
C TYR A 133 5.09 9.48 -30.08
N GLN A 134 4.57 8.25 -30.22
CA GLN A 134 3.16 7.94 -30.04
C GLN A 134 2.99 7.00 -28.86
N ASN A 135 2.83 7.57 -27.67
CA ASN A 135 2.45 6.78 -26.50
C ASN A 135 0.93 6.55 -26.53
N VAL A 136 0.48 5.60 -27.36
CA VAL A 136 -0.93 5.25 -27.49
C VAL A 136 -1.40 4.57 -26.20
N HIS A 137 -1.84 5.37 -25.24
CA HIS A 137 -2.50 4.86 -24.06
C HIS A 137 -3.86 4.29 -24.46
N ARG A 138 -4.05 2.98 -24.25
CA ARG A 138 -5.37 2.35 -24.39
C ARG A 138 -6.30 2.93 -23.33
N LYS A 139 -7.10 3.93 -23.70
CA LYS A 139 -8.16 4.45 -22.83
C LYS A 139 -9.24 3.37 -22.71
N ARG A 140 -9.43 2.84 -21.50
CA ARG A 140 -10.60 2.01 -21.17
C ARG A 140 -11.77 2.96 -20.95
N THR A 141 -12.72 2.96 -21.87
CA THR A 141 -14.03 3.58 -21.68
C THR A 141 -14.98 2.54 -21.10
N TRP A 142 -15.61 2.85 -19.96
CA TRP A 142 -16.71 2.05 -19.45
C TRP A 142 -17.94 2.28 -20.34
N SER A 143 -18.24 1.30 -21.19
CA SER A 143 -19.46 1.27 -22.01
C SER A 143 -20.38 0.19 -21.45
N LYS A 144 -21.70 0.43 -21.46
CA LYS A 144 -22.69 -0.56 -21.05
C LYS A 144 -22.85 -1.73 -22.05
N GLU A 145 -22.16 -1.68 -23.18
CA GLU A 145 -22.38 -2.58 -24.33
C GLU A 145 -21.07 -2.81 -25.10
N ASN A 146 -20.96 -3.96 -25.79
CA ASN A 146 -19.84 -4.47 -26.62
C ASN A 146 -19.43 -3.55 -27.81
N ARG A 147 -19.52 -2.24 -27.67
CA ARG A 147 -19.10 -1.28 -28.69
C ARG A 147 -17.57 -1.16 -28.68
N PRO A 148 -16.94 -1.17 -29.87
CA PRO A 148 -15.51 -0.93 -29.96
C PRO A 148 -15.19 0.45 -29.38
N SER A 149 -14.18 0.51 -28.50
CA SER A 149 -13.73 1.76 -27.91
C SER A 149 -13.16 2.66 -29.02
N THR A 150 -13.77 3.81 -29.26
CA THR A 150 -13.20 4.85 -30.14
C THR A 150 -11.88 5.35 -29.55
N ILE A 151 -10.80 5.18 -30.31
CA ILE A 151 -9.47 5.70 -29.98
C ILE A 151 -9.49 7.22 -30.26
N TRP A 152 -9.51 8.02 -29.20
CA TRP A 152 -9.31 9.46 -29.29
C TRP A 152 -7.89 9.80 -28.85
N TRP A 153 -7.14 10.48 -29.71
CA TRP A 153 -5.78 10.92 -29.45
C TRP A 153 -5.76 11.94 -28.32
N ASP A 154 -5.00 11.66 -27.27
CA ASP A 154 -4.78 12.60 -26.15
C ASP A 154 -3.28 12.77 -25.97
N TRP A 155 -2.80 14.00 -26.25
CA TRP A 155 -1.42 14.42 -26.10
C TRP A 155 -1.05 14.67 -24.63
N LYS A 156 -1.34 13.72 -23.74
CA LYS A 156 -0.92 13.77 -22.32
C LYS A 156 0.28 12.85 -22.09
N GLY A 157 1.35 13.08 -22.84
CA GLY A 157 2.62 12.40 -22.67
C GLY A 157 3.55 13.21 -21.76
N VAL A 158 3.86 12.65 -20.58
CA VAL A 158 4.86 13.16 -19.61
C VAL A 158 4.46 14.43 -18.87
N LYS A 159 3.62 14.30 -17.83
CA LYS A 159 3.64 15.30 -16.75
C LYS A 159 4.99 15.17 -16.05
N SER A 160 5.93 16.07 -16.35
CA SER A 160 7.16 16.20 -15.57
C SER A 160 6.79 16.30 -14.09
N LYS A 161 7.39 15.45 -13.26
CA LYS A 161 7.22 15.56 -11.81
C LYS A 161 7.84 16.89 -11.38
N LEU A 162 7.20 17.58 -10.44
CA LEU A 162 7.73 18.81 -9.85
C LEU A 162 9.14 18.54 -9.30
N LYS A 163 10.05 19.51 -9.43
CA LYS A 163 11.42 19.44 -8.89
C LYS A 163 11.45 19.00 -7.42
N GLN A 164 10.45 19.43 -6.65
CA GLN A 164 10.29 19.09 -5.24
C GLN A 164 10.09 17.60 -5.00
N PHE A 165 9.36 16.89 -5.87
CA PHE A 165 9.19 15.44 -5.78
C PHE A 165 10.55 14.71 -5.80
N TRP A 166 11.43 15.09 -6.71
CA TRP A 166 12.77 14.49 -6.83
C TRP A 166 13.67 14.85 -5.65
N LYS A 167 13.64 16.11 -5.21
CA LYS A 167 14.39 16.57 -4.05
C LYS A 167 13.99 15.81 -2.78
N GLU A 168 12.69 15.68 -2.52
CA GLU A 168 12.17 14.92 -1.39
C GLU A 168 12.51 13.43 -1.51
N GLY A 169 12.44 12.87 -2.72
CA GLY A 169 12.83 11.49 -2.99
C GLY A 169 14.30 11.20 -2.63
N ILE A 170 15.23 12.07 -3.03
CA ILE A 170 16.66 11.94 -2.72
C ILE A 170 16.91 12.07 -1.22
N MET A 171 16.26 13.03 -0.56
CA MET A 171 16.46 13.26 0.88
C MET A 171 15.91 12.11 1.75
N ARG A 172 14.99 11.28 1.23
CA ARG A 172 14.49 10.07 1.88
C ARG A 172 15.35 8.81 1.64
N LEU A 173 16.46 8.92 0.90
CA LEU A 173 17.34 7.78 0.65
C LEU A 173 17.89 7.11 1.92
N PRO A 174 18.33 7.83 2.97
CA PRO A 174 18.83 7.21 4.20
C PRO A 174 17.78 6.34 4.89
N GLU A 175 16.54 6.83 4.97
CA GLU A 175 15.40 6.08 5.51
C GLU A 175 15.13 4.80 4.71
N ARG A 176 15.26 4.88 3.38
CA ARG A 176 15.09 3.73 2.48
C ARG A 176 16.21 2.72 2.62
N TRP A 177 17.47 3.15 2.69
CA TRP A 177 18.61 2.25 2.90
C TRP A 177 18.47 1.51 4.22
N LYS A 178 18.08 2.20 5.30
CA LYS A 178 17.82 1.58 6.60
C LYS A 178 16.73 0.50 6.52
N LYS A 179 15.60 0.78 5.86
CA LYS A 179 14.54 -0.22 5.64
C LYS A 179 15.02 -1.42 4.83
N VAL A 180 15.88 -1.21 3.82
CA VAL A 180 16.44 -2.32 3.03
C VAL A 180 17.33 -3.21 3.90
N ILE A 181 18.12 -2.64 4.81
CA ILE A 181 18.95 -3.40 5.75
C ILE A 181 18.05 -4.18 6.73
N GLU A 182 17.05 -3.53 7.33
CA GLU A 182 16.09 -4.15 8.25
C GLU A 182 15.28 -5.29 7.58
N GLN A 183 15.04 -5.20 6.28
CA GLN A 183 14.30 -6.20 5.50
C GLN A 183 15.23 -7.18 4.75
N ASN A 184 16.50 -7.30 5.14
CA ASN A 184 17.48 -8.23 4.54
C ASN A 184 17.57 -8.13 3.00
N GLY A 185 17.54 -6.91 2.46
CA GLY A 185 17.65 -6.66 1.03
C GLY A 185 16.33 -6.74 0.27
N SER A 186 15.22 -7.04 0.95
CA SER A 186 13.89 -7.07 0.32
C SER A 186 13.44 -5.70 -0.18
N TYR A 187 12.41 -5.69 -1.01
CA TYR A 187 11.79 -4.46 -1.47
C TYR A 187 10.92 -3.84 -0.39
N ILE A 188 11.01 -2.51 -0.29
CA ILE A 188 10.11 -1.70 0.52
C ILE A 188 8.74 -1.71 -0.16
N THR A 189 7.78 -2.43 0.44
CA THR A 189 6.36 -2.42 0.07
C THR A 189 5.61 -1.29 0.75
#